data_AF-A0A0C2T1Q6-F1
#
_entry.id   AF-A0A0C2T1Q6-F1
#
_cell.length_a   1.000
_cell.length_b   1.000
_cell.length_c   1.000
_cell.angle_alpha   90.00
_cell.angle_beta   90.00
_cell.angle_gamma   90.00
#
_symmetry.space_group_name_H-M   'P 1'
#
loop_
_entity.id
_entity.type
_entity.pdbx_description
1 polymer ?
#
loop_
_entity_poly.entity_id
_entity_poly.type
_entity_poly.pdbx_seq_one_letter_code
_entity_poly.pdbx_strand_id
1 'polypeptide(L)'
;MRNLLLQLLILQGKPHPIAAQAPESNMNETVTEWSPALVTEAQQNIREKDLDSCLSVFLSCLQRMNSVLTVDATVIDYMSSLLVFDCAETVARVRCISDAQNVIDIIDLLTNNESFTTRCGPEAARKAAHLASAIFARVPLLQRSLFLNKPDGYLEGNLFPLETVFISKILDHNYVLPVLGIYHDQDQFGYGIVFERIENAAEWLRRSRPNFITRMRVMFEIARIIRYIHSMGIALYAGSIELGCFFLDSNFRVKIKFMGLFTWCVREATICGRTDSVLWPPRTPCTCESNISDFAMLFHRVCFGGHNENFHSRLGEPALQLIERCRDSQSRPTMEDVIKEMETWNLT
;
A
#
# COMPACT_ATOMS: atom_id res chain seq x y z
N MET A 1 -16.20 1.13 -25.19
CA MET A 1 -15.02 1.36 -26.05
C MET A 1 -14.49 2.79 -26.03
N ARG A 2 -15.31 3.85 -26.04
CA ARG A 2 -14.84 5.26 -26.06
C ARG A 2 -14.07 5.71 -24.80
N ASN A 3 -14.45 5.25 -23.60
CA ASN A 3 -13.73 5.54 -22.35
C ASN A 3 -12.40 4.77 -22.21
N LEU A 4 -12.27 3.62 -22.87
CA LEU A 4 -11.05 2.81 -22.88
C LEU A 4 -9.96 3.43 -23.76
N LEU A 5 -10.36 4.07 -24.86
CA LEU A 5 -9.46 4.80 -25.75
C LEU A 5 -8.91 6.07 -25.10
N LEU A 6 -9.68 6.77 -24.25
CA LEU A 6 -9.21 7.98 -23.58
C LEU A 6 -8.13 7.67 -22.53
N GLN A 7 -8.33 6.62 -21.72
CA GLN A 7 -7.32 6.19 -20.73
C GLN A 7 -6.06 5.60 -21.39
N LEU A 8 -6.19 4.86 -22.51
CA LEU A 8 -5.03 4.38 -23.26
C LEU A 8 -4.29 5.49 -24.03
N LEU A 9 -4.99 6.51 -24.54
CA LEU A 9 -4.36 7.67 -25.21
C LEU A 9 -3.57 8.53 -24.23
N ILE A 10 -4.00 8.62 -22.97
CA ILE A 10 -3.26 9.33 -21.90
C ILE A 10 -2.00 8.53 -21.48
N LEU A 11 -2.06 7.19 -21.54
CA LEU A 11 -0.96 6.30 -21.14
C LEU A 11 0.05 6.00 -22.27
N GLN A 12 -0.30 6.21 -23.54
CA GLN A 12 0.56 5.92 -24.70
C GLN A 12 1.33 7.14 -25.24
N GLY A 13 1.57 8.17 -24.42
CA GLY A 13 2.28 9.38 -24.82
C GLY A 13 3.56 9.09 -25.61
N LYS A 14 3.47 9.17 -26.94
CA LYS A 14 4.63 9.06 -27.83
C LYS A 14 5.52 10.28 -27.56
N PRO A 15 6.82 10.11 -27.29
CA PRO A 15 7.72 11.25 -27.16
C PRO A 15 7.91 11.84 -28.55
N HIS A 16 7.35 13.03 -28.78
CA HIS A 16 7.79 13.89 -29.87
C HIS A 16 9.00 14.70 -29.39
N PRO A 17 10.03 14.87 -30.24
CA PRO A 17 11.17 15.71 -29.91
C PRO A 17 10.72 17.16 -29.97
N ILE A 18 10.56 17.81 -28.81
CA ILE A 18 10.25 19.24 -28.76
C ILE A 18 11.57 20.00 -28.56
N ALA A 19 12.00 20.64 -29.65
CA ALA A 19 12.91 21.77 -29.61
C ALA A 19 12.28 22.90 -28.78
N ALA A 20 13.08 23.49 -27.89
CA ALA A 20 12.66 24.51 -26.95
C ALA A 20 12.19 25.79 -27.65
N GLN A 21 10.91 26.13 -27.48
CA GLN A 21 10.45 27.51 -27.40
C GLN A 21 9.35 27.61 -26.33
N ALA A 22 9.59 28.47 -25.35
CA ALA A 22 8.70 28.74 -24.23
C ALA A 22 7.62 29.75 -24.62
N PRO A 23 6.33 29.46 -24.39
CA PRO A 23 5.28 30.46 -24.30
C PRO A 23 4.99 30.77 -22.82
N GLU A 24 5.02 32.05 -22.48
CA GLU A 24 4.55 32.60 -21.20
C GLU A 24 3.08 32.22 -20.99
N SER A 25 2.79 31.34 -20.03
CA SER A 25 1.41 30.98 -19.66
C SER A 25 0.95 31.79 -18.46
N ASN A 26 0.08 32.76 -18.71
CA ASN A 26 -0.64 33.55 -17.73
C ASN A 26 -1.85 32.73 -17.22
N MET A 27 -1.64 31.93 -16.16
CA MET A 27 -2.70 31.18 -15.47
C MET A 27 -3.10 31.93 -14.20
N ASN A 28 -4.17 32.72 -14.28
CA ASN A 28 -4.88 33.21 -13.11
C ASN A 28 -5.79 32.08 -12.62
N GLU A 29 -5.26 31.25 -11.72
CA GLU A 29 -6.03 30.26 -10.98
C GLU A 29 -6.91 30.99 -9.96
N THR A 30 -8.21 31.10 -10.23
CA THR A 30 -9.20 31.57 -9.25
C THR A 30 -9.29 30.56 -8.12
N VAL A 31 -8.48 30.77 -7.09
CA VAL A 31 -8.68 30.17 -5.76
C VAL A 31 -10.02 30.66 -5.24
N THR A 32 -11.03 29.79 -5.24
CA THR A 32 -12.30 30.05 -4.56
C THR A 32 -12.01 30.12 -3.06
N GLU A 33 -11.84 31.33 -2.55
CA GLU A 33 -11.66 31.61 -1.14
C GLU A 33 -12.88 31.08 -0.37
N TRP A 34 -12.66 30.05 0.45
CA TRP A 34 -13.74 29.38 1.18
C TRP A 34 -14.15 30.24 2.37
N SER A 35 -15.45 30.52 2.48
CA SER A 35 -16.02 31.21 3.64
C SER A 35 -15.85 30.34 4.90
N PRO A 36 -15.17 30.83 5.95
CA PRO A 36 -15.01 30.11 7.21
C PRO A 36 -16.34 29.72 7.88
N ALA A 37 -17.44 30.41 7.53
CA ALA A 37 -18.75 30.21 8.15
C ALA A 37 -19.45 28.90 7.72
N LEU A 38 -19.24 28.43 6.49
CA LEU A 38 -19.85 27.17 5.99
C LEU A 38 -19.20 25.93 6.61
N VAL A 39 -17.92 26.04 6.99
CA VAL A 39 -17.16 24.96 7.64
C VAL A 39 -17.68 24.72 9.06
N THR A 40 -18.03 25.79 9.77
CA THR A 40 -18.46 25.71 11.17
C THR A 40 -19.86 25.10 11.34
N GLU A 41 -20.82 25.38 10.47
CA GLU A 41 -22.17 24.77 10.56
C GLU A 41 -22.17 23.29 10.17
N ALA A 42 -21.37 22.90 9.17
CA ALA A 42 -21.21 21.49 8.82
C ALA A 42 -20.52 20.72 9.95
N GLN A 43 -19.41 21.23 10.51
CA GLN A 43 -18.69 20.56 11.59
C GLN A 43 -19.49 20.47 12.90
N GLN A 44 -20.27 21.48 13.28
CA GLN A 44 -21.08 21.43 14.49
C GLN A 44 -22.28 20.48 14.38
N ASN A 45 -22.94 20.41 13.21
CA ASN A 45 -24.02 19.45 12.99
C ASN A 45 -23.53 18.02 12.78
N ILE A 46 -22.25 17.79 12.47
CA ILE A 46 -21.69 16.44 12.30
C ILE A 46 -21.35 15.80 13.63
N ARG A 47 -21.01 16.59 14.67
CA ARG A 47 -20.52 16.07 15.95
C ARG A 47 -21.58 15.32 16.77
N GLU A 48 -22.86 15.47 16.44
CA GLU A 48 -23.98 14.73 17.06
C GLU A 48 -24.64 13.70 16.13
N LYS A 49 -24.16 13.53 14.89
CA LYS A 49 -24.79 12.57 13.99
C LYS A 49 -24.43 11.15 14.40
N ASP A 50 -25.46 10.33 14.55
CA ASP A 50 -25.28 8.89 14.64
C ASP A 50 -24.60 8.35 13.36
N LEU A 51 -23.91 7.22 13.52
CA LEU A 51 -23.19 6.55 12.44
C LEU A 51 -24.11 6.23 11.24
N ASP A 52 -25.38 5.88 11.49
CA ASP A 52 -26.34 5.54 10.44
C ASP A 52 -26.64 6.75 9.54
N SER A 53 -26.80 7.93 10.14
CA SER A 53 -27.01 9.21 9.47
C SER A 53 -25.78 9.59 8.64
N CYS A 54 -24.58 9.47 9.23
CA CYS A 54 -23.33 9.75 8.52
C CYS A 54 -23.15 8.84 7.29
N LEU A 55 -23.31 7.53 7.48
CA LEU A 55 -23.18 6.54 6.42
C LEU A 55 -24.25 6.72 5.34
N SER A 56 -25.50 7.00 5.73
CA SER A 56 -26.60 7.24 4.78
C SER A 56 -26.36 8.47 3.91
N VAL A 57 -25.91 9.58 4.51
CA VAL A 57 -25.57 10.81 3.78
C VAL A 57 -24.40 10.56 2.83
N PHE A 58 -23.36 9.87 3.30
CA PHE A 58 -22.20 9.53 2.49
C PHE A 58 -22.60 8.65 1.30
N LEU A 59 -23.29 7.53 1.52
CA LEU A 59 -23.73 6.63 0.44
C LEU A 59 -24.67 7.32 -0.54
N SER A 60 -25.58 8.17 -0.06
CA SER A 60 -26.45 8.98 -0.93
C SER A 60 -25.65 9.96 -1.78
N CYS A 61 -24.61 10.58 -1.22
CA CYS A 61 -23.68 11.43 -1.97
C CYS A 61 -23.00 10.62 -3.09
N LEU A 62 -22.47 9.43 -2.78
CA LEU A 62 -21.82 8.57 -3.77
C LEU A 62 -22.76 8.13 -4.90
N GLN A 63 -24.01 7.82 -4.59
CA GLN A 63 -25.02 7.47 -5.59
C GLN A 63 -25.36 8.63 -6.53
N ARG A 64 -25.23 9.88 -6.06
CA ARG A 64 -25.48 11.09 -6.86
C ARG A 64 -24.28 11.49 -7.71
N MET A 65 -23.08 11.08 -7.34
CA MET A 65 -21.90 11.28 -8.16
C MET A 65 -22.06 10.45 -9.43
N ASN A 66 -21.97 11.11 -10.60
CA ASN A 66 -22.00 10.41 -11.88
C ASN A 66 -20.86 9.37 -11.95
N SER A 67 -20.88 8.49 -12.95
CA SER A 67 -19.86 7.44 -13.18
C SER A 67 -18.39 7.91 -13.19
N VAL A 68 -18.14 9.23 -13.20
CA VAL A 68 -16.83 9.84 -12.99
C VAL A 68 -16.73 10.29 -11.53
N LEU A 69 -16.17 9.43 -10.68
CA LEU A 69 -15.86 9.75 -9.30
C LEU A 69 -14.72 10.79 -9.25
N THR A 70 -15.07 12.04 -8.95
CA THR A 70 -14.09 13.11 -8.67
C THR A 70 -14.01 13.35 -7.17
N VAL A 71 -12.81 13.32 -6.60
CA VAL A 71 -12.61 13.70 -5.18
C VAL A 71 -12.78 15.21 -5.05
N ASP A 72 -13.84 15.64 -4.37
CA ASP A 72 -14.02 17.03 -3.97
C ASP A 72 -13.92 17.18 -2.43
N ALA A 73 -13.94 18.43 -1.97
CA ALA A 73 -13.86 18.76 -0.55
C ALA A 73 -14.99 18.11 0.27
N THR A 74 -16.18 17.94 -0.34
CA THR A 74 -17.36 17.38 0.31
C THR A 74 -17.21 15.88 0.55
N VAL A 75 -16.70 15.12 -0.42
CA VAL A 75 -16.37 13.70 -0.27
C VAL A 75 -15.33 13.51 0.83
N ILE A 76 -14.29 14.36 0.85
CA ILE A 76 -13.26 14.32 1.90
C ILE A 76 -13.87 14.56 3.28
N ASP A 77 -14.77 15.53 3.42
CA ASP A 77 -15.42 15.85 4.69
C ASP A 77 -16.33 14.72 5.18
N TYR A 78 -17.10 14.09 4.29
CA TYR A 78 -17.90 12.92 4.65
C TYR A 78 -17.04 11.72 5.04
N MET A 79 -15.98 11.43 4.28
CA MET A 79 -15.06 10.35 4.65
C MET A 79 -14.40 10.63 6.00
N SER A 80 -13.93 11.85 6.23
CA SER A 80 -13.31 12.23 7.51
C SER A 80 -14.28 12.05 8.68
N SER A 81 -15.55 12.39 8.49
CA SER A 81 -16.62 12.20 9.48
C SER A 81 -16.86 10.72 9.76
N LEU A 82 -16.85 9.88 8.72
CA LEU A 82 -17.00 8.43 8.85
C LEU A 82 -15.82 7.79 9.61
N LEU A 83 -14.60 8.29 9.40
CA LEU A 83 -13.37 7.76 10.03
C LEU A 83 -13.21 8.11 11.52
N VAL A 84 -14.12 8.91 12.08
CA VAL A 84 -14.19 9.14 13.53
C VAL A 84 -14.76 7.91 14.25
N PHE A 85 -15.62 7.14 13.58
CA PHE A 85 -16.26 5.96 14.14
C PHE A 85 -15.33 4.74 14.16
N ASP A 86 -15.70 3.74 14.97
CA ASP A 86 -15.01 2.46 14.97
C ASP A 86 -15.22 1.74 13.62
N CYS A 87 -14.15 1.12 13.11
CA CYS A 87 -14.20 0.44 11.81
C CYS A 87 -15.13 -0.78 11.85
N ALA A 88 -15.13 -1.56 12.94
CA ALA A 88 -15.99 -2.73 13.05
C ALA A 88 -17.47 -2.32 13.17
N GLU A 89 -17.76 -1.23 13.89
CA GLU A 89 -19.10 -0.66 13.96
C GLU A 89 -19.58 -0.18 12.58
N THR A 90 -18.75 0.58 11.87
CA THR A 90 -19.04 1.09 10.52
C THR A 90 -19.34 -0.06 9.55
N VAL A 91 -18.50 -1.08 9.54
CA VAL A 91 -18.64 -2.29 8.72
C VAL A 91 -19.93 -3.04 9.07
N ALA A 92 -20.32 -3.07 10.34
CA ALA A 92 -21.57 -3.70 10.76
C ALA A 92 -22.82 -3.03 10.17
N ARG A 93 -22.74 -1.73 9.83
CA ARG A 93 -23.81 -0.95 9.20
C ARG A 93 -23.80 -0.99 7.68
N VAL A 94 -22.73 -1.44 7.04
CA VAL A 94 -22.71 -1.69 5.60
C VAL A 94 -23.49 -2.97 5.30
N ARG A 95 -24.73 -2.83 4.82
CA ARG A 95 -25.69 -3.94 4.70
C ARG A 95 -25.69 -4.61 3.33
N CYS A 96 -25.24 -3.94 2.28
CA CYS A 96 -25.28 -4.51 0.93
C CYS A 96 -23.91 -4.47 0.23
N ILE A 97 -23.76 -5.38 -0.73
CA ILE A 97 -22.56 -5.53 -1.55
C ILE A 97 -22.26 -4.24 -2.34
N SER A 98 -23.30 -3.56 -2.84
CA SER A 98 -23.13 -2.33 -3.60
C SER A 98 -22.59 -1.19 -2.74
N ASP A 99 -23.07 -1.04 -1.51
CA ASP A 99 -22.58 -0.01 -0.58
C ASP A 99 -21.14 -0.28 -0.19
N ALA A 100 -20.83 -1.54 0.14
CA ALA A 100 -19.47 -1.96 0.43
C ALA A 100 -18.51 -1.62 -0.74
N GLN A 101 -18.94 -1.85 -1.98
CA GLN A 101 -18.14 -1.55 -3.17
C GLN A 101 -17.92 -0.05 -3.33
N ASN A 102 -18.97 0.75 -3.19
CA ASN A 102 -18.89 2.20 -3.28
C ASN A 102 -17.93 2.80 -2.24
N VAL A 103 -17.98 2.30 -1.00
CA VAL A 103 -17.08 2.74 0.07
C VAL A 103 -15.63 2.36 -0.24
N ILE A 104 -15.38 1.13 -0.72
CA ILE A 104 -14.04 0.70 -1.12
C ILE A 104 -13.49 1.53 -2.28
N ASP A 105 -14.30 1.78 -3.32
CA ASP A 105 -13.87 2.54 -4.49
C ASP A 105 -13.48 3.97 -4.12
N ILE A 106 -14.20 4.58 -3.17
CA ILE A 106 -13.84 5.89 -2.62
C ILE A 106 -12.57 5.81 -1.77
N ILE A 107 -12.41 4.79 -0.94
CA ILE A 107 -11.20 4.65 -0.13
C ILE A 107 -9.97 4.54 -1.03
N ASP A 108 -10.01 3.69 -2.05
CA ASP A 108 -8.92 3.53 -3.05
C ASP A 108 -8.55 4.87 -3.71
N LEU A 109 -9.58 5.65 -4.06
CA LEU A 109 -9.42 6.97 -4.65
C LEU A 109 -8.82 7.98 -3.66
N LEU A 110 -9.24 7.95 -2.39
CA LEU A 110 -8.82 8.90 -1.35
C LEU A 110 -7.43 8.59 -0.78
N THR A 111 -7.08 7.31 -0.58
CA THR A 111 -5.76 6.92 -0.04
C THR A 111 -4.61 7.38 -0.92
N ASN A 112 -4.87 7.54 -2.21
CA ASN A 112 -3.92 7.99 -3.21
C ASN A 112 -4.07 9.48 -3.58
N ASN A 113 -4.96 10.22 -2.91
CA ASN A 113 -5.23 11.62 -3.18
C ASN A 113 -4.43 12.54 -2.24
N GLU A 114 -3.58 13.39 -2.81
CA GLU A 114 -2.73 14.32 -2.05
C GLU A 114 -3.53 15.33 -1.20
N SER A 115 -4.70 15.76 -1.68
CA SER A 115 -5.54 16.69 -0.92
C SER A 115 -6.14 16.03 0.32
N PHE A 116 -6.50 14.73 0.25
CA PHE A 116 -6.99 13.99 1.40
C PHE A 116 -5.90 13.79 2.45
N THR A 117 -4.71 13.35 2.05
CA THR A 117 -3.59 13.13 2.98
C THR A 117 -3.10 14.44 3.60
N THR A 118 -3.06 15.53 2.84
CA THR A 118 -2.69 16.86 3.34
C THR A 118 -3.74 17.42 4.31
N ARG A 119 -5.03 17.24 4.03
CA ARG A 119 -6.12 17.81 4.85
C ARG A 119 -6.40 17.00 6.11
N CYS A 120 -6.36 15.67 6.02
CA CYS A 120 -6.80 14.78 7.10
C CYS A 120 -5.64 14.09 7.83
N GLY A 121 -4.43 14.17 7.28
CA GLY A 121 -3.23 13.57 7.83
C GLY A 121 -3.08 12.06 7.54
N PRO A 122 -1.90 11.49 7.82
CA PRO A 122 -1.59 10.10 7.54
C PRO A 122 -2.41 9.11 8.37
N GLU A 123 -2.85 9.51 9.56
CA GLU A 123 -3.70 8.67 10.43
C GLU A 123 -5.08 8.41 9.81
N ALA A 124 -5.66 9.40 9.12
CA ALA A 124 -6.92 9.22 8.42
C ALA A 124 -6.80 8.23 7.25
N ALA A 125 -5.71 8.31 6.47
CA ALA A 125 -5.44 7.33 5.41
C ALA A 125 -5.28 5.91 5.96
N ARG A 126 -4.59 5.76 7.10
CA ARG A 126 -4.47 4.46 7.80
C ARG A 126 -5.84 3.92 8.23
N LYS A 127 -6.68 4.75 8.86
CA LYS A 127 -8.04 4.36 9.23
C LYS A 127 -8.92 4.02 8.03
N ALA A 128 -8.79 4.75 6.92
CA ALA A 128 -9.49 4.45 5.68
C ALA A 128 -9.11 3.07 5.14
N ALA A 129 -7.82 2.75 5.08
CA ALA A 129 -7.35 1.43 4.68
C ALA A 129 -7.80 0.32 5.65
N HIS A 130 -7.83 0.57 6.97
CA HIS A 130 -8.41 -0.36 7.94
C HIS A 130 -9.91 -0.59 7.72
N LEU A 131 -10.67 0.48 7.43
CA LEU A 131 -12.08 0.38 7.10
C LEU A 131 -12.28 -0.45 5.82
N ALA A 132 -11.51 -0.20 4.77
CA ALA A 132 -11.56 -0.99 3.54
C ALA A 132 -11.22 -2.47 3.79
N SER A 133 -10.17 -2.75 4.57
CA SER A 133 -9.82 -4.11 5.01
C SER A 133 -10.99 -4.81 5.71
N ALA A 134 -11.60 -4.14 6.68
CA ALA A 134 -12.70 -4.69 7.45
C ALA A 134 -13.99 -4.87 6.62
N ILE A 135 -14.24 -4.00 5.62
CA ILE A 135 -15.35 -4.19 4.67
C ILE A 135 -15.08 -5.43 3.81
N PHE A 136 -13.87 -5.55 3.24
CA PHE A 136 -13.47 -6.68 2.41
C PHE A 136 -13.53 -8.01 3.17
N ALA A 137 -13.18 -7.99 4.46
CA ALA A 137 -13.29 -9.13 5.36
C ALA A 137 -14.69 -9.73 5.44
N ARG A 138 -15.68 -8.84 5.57
CA ARG A 138 -17.08 -9.20 5.77
C ARG A 138 -17.79 -9.47 4.45
N VAL A 139 -17.46 -8.70 3.43
CA VAL A 139 -18.04 -8.76 2.09
C VAL A 139 -16.87 -8.86 1.12
N PRO A 140 -16.44 -10.08 0.75
CA PRO A 140 -15.40 -10.25 -0.26
C PRO A 140 -15.90 -9.69 -1.58
N LEU A 141 -15.42 -8.49 -1.92
CA LEU A 141 -15.87 -7.76 -3.08
C LEU A 141 -14.97 -8.04 -4.27
N LEU A 142 -15.59 -8.26 -5.42
CA LEU A 142 -14.90 -8.31 -6.70
C LEU A 142 -14.78 -6.88 -7.21
N GLN A 143 -13.56 -6.33 -7.19
CA GLN A 143 -13.33 -5.08 -7.90
C GLN A 143 -13.65 -5.28 -9.38
N ARG A 144 -14.76 -4.68 -9.83
CA ARG A 144 -15.22 -4.75 -11.23
C ARG A 144 -14.16 -4.25 -12.22
N SER A 145 -13.26 -3.37 -11.77
CA SER A 145 -12.20 -2.79 -12.59
C SER A 145 -11.00 -3.71 -12.84
N LEU A 146 -10.77 -4.72 -11.99
CA LEU A 146 -9.62 -5.63 -12.14
C LEU A 146 -9.82 -6.68 -13.23
N PHE A 147 -11.08 -7.01 -13.53
CA PHE A 147 -11.44 -7.97 -14.56
C PHE A 147 -11.81 -7.25 -15.85
N LEU A 148 -10.82 -6.59 -16.46
CA LEU A 148 -10.98 -6.06 -17.80
C LEU A 148 -11.20 -7.24 -18.78
N ASN A 149 -12.47 -7.49 -19.12
CA ASN A 149 -12.96 -8.34 -20.21
C ASN A 149 -12.95 -9.87 -20.02
N LYS A 150 -13.43 -10.43 -18.89
CA LYS A 150 -13.53 -11.90 -18.76
C LYS A 150 -14.92 -12.46 -18.40
N PRO A 151 -15.25 -13.67 -18.89
CA PRO A 151 -16.49 -14.39 -18.58
C PRO A 151 -16.50 -14.95 -17.15
N ASP A 152 -17.69 -15.00 -16.54
CA ASP A 152 -18.01 -15.18 -15.11
C ASP A 152 -17.55 -16.51 -14.42
N GLY A 153 -16.63 -17.28 -14.99
CA GLY A 153 -16.45 -18.70 -14.65
C GLY A 153 -15.30 -19.10 -13.70
N TYR A 154 -14.46 -18.19 -13.18
CA TYR A 154 -13.16 -18.58 -12.59
C TYR A 154 -12.93 -18.24 -11.11
N LEU A 155 -13.96 -17.84 -10.37
CA LEU A 155 -13.79 -17.42 -8.97
C LEU A 155 -13.83 -18.56 -7.95
N GLU A 156 -14.01 -19.80 -8.38
CA GLU A 156 -14.23 -20.93 -7.46
C GLU A 156 -12.95 -21.46 -6.77
N GLY A 157 -11.75 -20.93 -7.05
CA GLY A 157 -10.50 -21.58 -6.63
C GLY A 157 -9.52 -20.77 -5.79
N ASN A 158 -9.35 -19.46 -6.02
CA ASN A 158 -8.18 -18.77 -5.45
C ASN A 158 -8.44 -17.28 -5.15
N LEU A 159 -8.74 -16.96 -3.89
CA LEU A 159 -8.96 -15.58 -3.41
C LEU A 159 -7.64 -14.83 -3.14
N PHE A 160 -6.49 -15.51 -3.06
CA PHE A 160 -5.21 -14.88 -2.71
C PHE A 160 -4.78 -13.76 -3.67
N PRO A 161 -4.89 -13.94 -5.00
CA PRO A 161 -4.52 -12.86 -5.90
C PRO A 161 -5.38 -11.63 -5.72
N LEU A 162 -6.67 -11.81 -5.43
CA LEU A 162 -7.61 -10.71 -5.25
C LEU A 162 -7.33 -9.93 -3.98
N GLU A 163 -7.06 -10.62 -2.87
CA GLU A 163 -6.70 -9.96 -1.61
C GLU A 163 -5.38 -9.20 -1.75
N THR A 164 -4.36 -9.81 -2.38
CA THR A 164 -3.07 -9.13 -2.62
C THR A 164 -3.24 -7.87 -3.47
N VAL A 165 -4.02 -7.94 -4.55
CA VAL A 165 -4.28 -6.77 -5.41
C VAL A 165 -5.06 -5.71 -4.66
N PHE A 166 -6.10 -6.10 -3.94
CA PHE A 166 -6.90 -5.18 -3.14
C PHE A 166 -6.04 -4.45 -2.11
N ILE A 167 -5.24 -5.20 -1.33
CA ILE A 167 -4.32 -4.61 -0.36
C ILE A 167 -3.33 -3.66 -1.06
N SER A 168 -2.73 -4.08 -2.18
CA SER A 168 -1.74 -3.25 -2.87
C SER A 168 -2.25 -1.88 -3.30
N LYS A 169 -3.57 -1.73 -3.52
CA LYS A 169 -4.22 -0.47 -3.93
C LYS A 169 -4.48 0.50 -2.79
N ILE A 170 -4.81 -0.05 -1.62
CA ILE A 170 -5.07 0.76 -0.41
C ILE A 170 -3.79 1.12 0.34
N LEU A 171 -2.65 0.50 -0.02
CA LEU A 171 -1.35 0.85 0.52
C LEU A 171 -0.78 2.10 -0.17
N ASP A 172 0.01 2.86 0.58
CA ASP A 172 0.67 4.07 0.09
C ASP A 172 1.68 3.73 -1.02
N HIS A 173 1.43 4.26 -2.22
CA HIS A 173 2.24 4.06 -3.42
C HIS A 173 3.64 4.69 -3.35
N ASN A 174 3.96 5.42 -2.28
CA ASN A 174 5.34 5.80 -1.96
C ASN A 174 6.18 4.60 -1.53
N TYR A 175 5.56 3.58 -0.92
CA TYR A 175 6.23 2.38 -0.41
C TYR A 175 5.95 1.14 -1.25
N VAL A 176 4.82 1.09 -1.94
CA VAL A 176 4.35 -0.08 -2.69
C VAL A 176 4.24 0.22 -4.18
N LEU A 177 4.63 -0.74 -5.02
CA LEU A 177 4.39 -0.66 -6.45
C LEU A 177 2.90 -0.91 -6.76
N PRO A 178 2.24 0.00 -7.50
CA PRO A 178 0.82 -0.18 -7.83
C PRO A 178 0.65 -1.38 -8.75
N VAL A 179 -0.31 -2.23 -8.40
CA VAL A 179 -0.75 -3.34 -9.27
C VAL A 179 -1.71 -2.80 -10.30
N LEU A 180 -1.35 -2.87 -11.59
CA LEU A 180 -2.20 -2.44 -12.70
C LEU A 180 -3.22 -3.49 -13.11
N GLY A 181 -2.93 -4.76 -12.85
CA GLY A 181 -3.82 -5.85 -13.23
C GLY A 181 -3.23 -7.23 -12.95
N ILE A 182 -4.04 -8.25 -13.20
CA ILE A 182 -3.67 -9.66 -13.06
C ILE A 182 -3.59 -10.25 -14.47
N TYR A 183 -2.45 -10.79 -14.87
CA TYR A 183 -2.30 -11.53 -16.12
C TYR A 183 -2.62 -13.01 -15.87
N HIS A 184 -3.65 -13.48 -16.57
CA HIS A 184 -4.26 -14.79 -16.31
C HIS A 184 -3.36 -15.99 -16.65
N ASP A 185 -2.40 -15.84 -17.55
CA ASP A 185 -1.69 -17.00 -18.08
C ASP A 185 -0.54 -17.47 -17.19
N GLN A 186 -0.20 -16.74 -16.11
CA GLN A 186 0.98 -17.05 -15.28
C GLN A 186 0.82 -16.77 -13.78
N ASP A 187 -0.38 -16.49 -13.27
CA ASP A 187 -0.59 -15.96 -11.91
C ASP A 187 0.33 -14.74 -11.62
N GLN A 188 0.66 -13.99 -12.68
CA GLN A 188 1.56 -12.85 -12.59
C GLN A 188 0.76 -11.56 -12.51
N PHE A 189 1.05 -10.77 -11.49
CA PHE A 189 0.57 -9.41 -11.41
C PHE A 189 1.38 -8.51 -12.35
N GLY A 190 0.66 -7.71 -13.13
CA GLY A 190 1.24 -6.59 -13.85
C GLY A 190 1.46 -5.44 -12.89
N TYR A 191 2.71 -5.16 -12.58
CA TYR A 191 3.08 -3.97 -11.80
C TYR A 191 3.33 -2.82 -12.75
N GLY A 192 2.73 -1.68 -12.42
CA GLY A 192 2.80 -0.48 -13.23
C GLY A 192 3.84 0.49 -12.73
N ILE A 193 4.59 1.03 -13.66
CA ILE A 193 5.47 2.16 -13.39
C ILE A 193 5.17 3.15 -14.49
N VAL A 194 4.27 4.09 -14.22
CA VAL A 194 3.73 4.90 -15.30
C VAL A 194 4.74 5.96 -15.77
N PHE A 195 5.67 6.41 -14.93
CA PHE A 195 6.57 7.51 -15.31
C PHE A 195 8.00 7.48 -14.75
N GLU A 196 8.35 6.60 -13.80
CA GLU A 196 9.65 6.64 -13.13
C GLU A 196 10.56 5.49 -13.55
N ARG A 197 11.84 5.78 -13.80
CA ARG A 197 12.83 4.73 -14.07
C ARG A 197 13.20 4.08 -12.73
N ILE A 198 12.51 3.00 -12.38
CA ILE A 198 12.88 2.18 -11.23
C ILE A 198 13.72 0.98 -11.68
N GLU A 199 14.70 0.60 -10.86
CA GLU A 199 15.57 -0.56 -11.08
C GLU A 199 15.30 -1.61 -10.00
N ASN A 200 15.35 -2.89 -10.35
CA ASN A 200 15.28 -3.95 -9.37
C ASN A 200 16.49 -3.90 -8.42
N ALA A 201 16.27 -4.03 -7.11
CA ALA A 201 17.34 -3.90 -6.12
C ALA A 201 18.45 -4.96 -6.30
N ALA A 202 18.13 -6.15 -6.82
CA ALA A 202 19.14 -7.18 -7.09
C ALA A 202 20.01 -6.83 -8.28
N GLU A 203 19.42 -6.28 -9.33
CA GLU A 203 20.14 -5.77 -10.49
C GLU A 203 21.02 -4.57 -10.12
N TRP A 204 20.46 -3.64 -9.35
CA TRP A 204 21.18 -2.49 -8.80
C TRP A 204 22.39 -2.92 -7.98
N LEU A 205 22.22 -3.85 -7.02
CA LEU A 205 23.31 -4.32 -6.17
C LEU A 205 24.44 -4.95 -6.99
N ARG A 206 24.08 -5.78 -7.98
CA ARG A 206 25.03 -6.45 -8.89
C ARG A 206 25.79 -5.45 -9.77
N ARG A 207 25.07 -4.47 -10.33
CA ARG A 207 25.61 -3.51 -11.31
C ARG A 207 26.44 -2.41 -10.66
N SER A 208 25.92 -1.83 -9.57
CA SER A 208 26.51 -0.63 -8.95
C SER A 208 27.59 -0.93 -7.91
N ARG A 209 27.63 -2.16 -7.36
CA ARG A 209 28.56 -2.56 -6.28
C ARG A 209 28.65 -1.47 -5.19
N PRO A 210 27.52 -1.09 -4.60
CA PRO A 210 27.45 0.04 -3.69
C PRO A 210 28.30 -0.23 -2.44
N ASN A 211 28.85 0.81 -1.82
CA ASN A 211 29.60 0.66 -0.58
C ASN A 211 28.68 0.25 0.60
N PHE A 212 29.29 -0.19 1.70
CA PHE A 212 28.56 -0.65 2.89
C PHE A 212 27.52 0.36 3.39
N ILE A 213 27.87 1.65 3.52
CA ILE A 213 26.94 2.69 3.99
C ILE A 213 25.72 2.83 3.07
N THR A 214 25.93 2.77 1.76
CA THR A 214 24.84 2.86 0.77
C THR A 214 23.91 1.65 0.89
N ARG A 215 24.46 0.44 1.11
CA ARG A 215 23.67 -0.76 1.36
C ARG A 215 22.86 -0.65 2.65
N MET A 216 23.46 -0.11 3.71
CA MET A 216 22.78 0.15 4.99
C MET A 216 21.61 1.11 4.83
N ARG A 217 21.76 2.19 4.03
CA ARG A 217 20.66 3.12 3.72
C ARG A 217 19.50 2.42 3.01
N VAL A 218 19.79 1.57 2.03
CA VAL A 218 18.75 0.78 1.34
C VAL A 218 18.06 -0.18 2.31
N MET A 219 18.81 -0.87 3.17
CA MET A 219 18.23 -1.75 4.19
C MET A 219 17.37 -0.99 5.20
N PHE A 220 17.75 0.25 5.54
CA PHE A 220 16.95 1.11 6.42
C PHE A 220 15.61 1.48 5.78
N GLU A 221 15.61 1.86 4.50
CA GLU A 221 14.36 2.13 3.76
C GLU A 221 13.48 0.87 3.64
N ILE A 222 14.07 -0.31 3.43
CA ILE A 222 13.34 -1.59 3.47
C ILE A 222 12.68 -1.81 4.84
N ALA A 223 13.41 -1.57 5.95
CA ALA A 223 12.85 -1.70 7.29
C ALA A 223 11.64 -0.78 7.50
N ARG A 224 11.72 0.48 7.02
CA ARG A 224 10.61 1.45 7.08
C ARG A 224 9.37 0.97 6.32
N ILE A 225 9.54 0.38 5.15
CA ILE A 225 8.45 -0.22 4.37
C ILE A 225 7.82 -1.38 5.13
N ILE A 226 8.62 -2.30 5.67
CA ILE A 226 8.10 -3.46 6.42
C ILE A 226 7.34 -2.98 7.65
N ARG A 227 7.86 -2.00 8.40
CA ARG A 227 7.14 -1.42 9.54
C ARG A 227 5.83 -0.78 9.10
N TYR A 228 5.84 -0.02 8.01
CA TYR A 228 4.61 0.56 7.46
C TYR A 228 3.58 -0.54 7.20
N ILE A 229 3.95 -1.61 6.50
CA ILE A 229 3.07 -2.75 6.20
C ILE A 229 2.55 -3.42 7.48
N HIS A 230 3.42 -3.66 8.47
CA HIS A 230 3.02 -4.19 9.78
C HIS A 230 2.02 -3.28 10.50
N SER A 231 2.21 -1.95 10.42
CA SER A 231 1.30 -0.97 11.03
C SER A 231 -0.10 -0.98 10.42
N MET A 232 -0.23 -1.49 9.18
CA MET A 232 -1.52 -1.69 8.51
C MET A 232 -2.18 -3.03 8.88
N GLY A 233 -1.57 -3.82 9.80
CA GLY A 233 -2.05 -5.14 10.18
C GLY A 233 -1.83 -6.18 9.08
N ILE A 234 -0.77 -6.04 8.29
CA ILE A 234 -0.46 -6.93 7.16
C ILE A 234 0.85 -7.67 7.44
N ALA A 235 0.87 -8.96 7.11
CA ALA A 235 2.09 -9.76 7.03
C ALA A 235 2.42 -10.05 5.56
N LEU A 236 3.72 -10.18 5.26
CA LEU A 236 4.17 -10.46 3.90
C LEU A 236 4.29 -11.97 3.73
N TYR A 237 4.11 -12.46 2.51
CA TYR A 237 4.37 -13.87 2.23
C TYR A 237 5.85 -14.17 2.35
N ALA A 238 6.18 -15.39 2.79
CA ALA A 238 7.54 -15.89 2.72
C ALA A 238 8.08 -15.75 1.29
N GLY A 239 9.30 -15.23 1.16
CA GLY A 239 9.91 -14.92 -0.15
C GLY A 239 9.55 -13.56 -0.73
N SER A 240 8.65 -12.80 -0.09
CA SER A 240 8.35 -11.41 -0.50
C SER A 240 9.37 -10.42 0.05
N ILE A 241 10.12 -10.80 1.09
CA ILE A 241 11.26 -10.04 1.62
C ILE A 241 12.53 -10.61 1.00
N GLU A 242 12.57 -10.57 -0.33
CA GLU A 242 13.72 -10.93 -1.15
C GLU A 242 14.12 -9.74 -2.00
N LEU A 243 15.41 -9.67 -2.35
CA LEU A 243 15.97 -8.55 -3.10
C LEU A 243 15.28 -8.35 -4.47
N GLY A 244 14.75 -9.42 -5.06
CA GLY A 244 13.97 -9.37 -6.30
C GLY A 244 12.60 -8.70 -6.17
N CYS A 245 12.08 -8.51 -4.95
CA CYS A 245 10.81 -7.84 -4.70
C CYS A 245 10.95 -6.35 -4.41
N PHE A 246 12.17 -5.82 -4.26
CA PHE A 246 12.40 -4.40 -4.00
C PHE A 246 12.89 -3.69 -5.27
N PHE A 247 12.44 -2.46 -5.43
CA PHE A 247 12.79 -1.58 -6.54
C PHE A 247 13.28 -0.25 -6.00
N LEU A 248 14.27 0.33 -6.68
CA LEU A 248 14.90 1.59 -6.32
C LEU A 248 14.57 2.61 -7.38
N ASP A 249 14.15 3.80 -6.96
CA ASP A 249 14.09 4.96 -7.84
C ASP A 249 15.47 5.61 -8.01
N SER A 250 15.52 6.71 -8.77
CA SER A 250 16.76 7.48 -8.99
C SER A 250 17.37 8.11 -7.73
N ASN A 251 16.58 8.25 -6.65
CA ASN A 251 16.98 8.80 -5.35
C ASN A 251 17.24 7.70 -4.31
N PHE A 252 17.30 6.44 -4.72
CA PHE A 252 17.40 5.26 -3.84
C PHE A 252 16.23 5.09 -2.86
N ARG A 253 15.07 5.70 -3.15
CA ARG A 253 13.85 5.35 -2.40
C ARG A 253 13.42 3.96 -2.82
N VAL A 254 13.12 3.15 -1.82
CA VAL A 254 12.74 1.77 -2.03
C VAL A 254 11.22 1.68 -2.21
N LYS A 255 10.77 0.84 -3.13
CA LYS A 255 9.39 0.38 -3.24
C LYS A 255 9.35 -1.14 -3.26
N ILE A 256 8.31 -1.74 -2.69
CA ILE A 256 8.13 -3.19 -2.67
C ILE A 256 7.05 -3.62 -3.68
N LYS A 257 7.33 -4.71 -4.38
CA LYS A 257 6.34 -5.53 -5.07
C LYS A 257 5.51 -6.26 -4.02
N PHE A 258 4.35 -5.69 -3.69
CA PHE A 258 3.54 -6.20 -2.58
C PHE A 258 2.99 -7.60 -2.85
N MET A 259 3.19 -8.47 -1.86
CA MET A 259 2.72 -9.84 -1.79
C MET A 259 2.52 -10.18 -0.30
N GLY A 260 1.26 -10.14 0.16
CA GLY A 260 0.95 -10.32 1.57
C GLY A 260 -0.55 -10.39 1.85
N LEU A 261 -0.89 -10.60 3.12
CA LEU A 261 -2.25 -10.77 3.63
C LEU A 261 -2.45 -10.01 4.93
N PHE A 262 -3.70 -9.71 5.26
CA PHE A 262 -3.98 -9.22 6.60
C PHE A 262 -3.70 -10.31 7.65
N THR A 263 -3.11 -9.90 8.77
CA THR A 263 -2.80 -10.81 9.89
C THR A 263 -4.07 -11.41 10.50
N TRP A 264 -5.19 -10.67 10.47
CA TRP A 264 -6.47 -11.16 10.93
C TRP A 264 -7.02 -12.27 10.02
N CYS A 265 -6.82 -12.20 8.70
CA CYS A 265 -7.22 -13.28 7.77
C CYS A 265 -6.55 -14.60 8.14
N VAL A 266 -5.25 -14.55 8.44
CA VAL A 266 -4.47 -15.72 8.86
C VAL A 266 -5.02 -16.31 10.16
N ARG A 267 -5.38 -15.44 11.12
CA ARG A 267 -5.96 -15.87 12.41
C ARG A 267 -7.32 -16.53 12.22
N GLU A 268 -8.22 -15.93 11.45
CA GLU A 268 -9.56 -16.48 11.19
C GLU A 268 -9.48 -17.81 10.44
N ALA A 269 -8.63 -17.92 9.43
CA ALA A 269 -8.41 -19.17 8.70
C ALA A 269 -7.93 -20.30 9.63
N THR A 270 -7.10 -19.97 10.62
CA THR A 270 -6.62 -20.91 11.64
C THR A 270 -7.75 -21.34 12.57
N ILE A 271 -8.60 -20.42 13.03
CA ILE A 271 -9.74 -20.71 13.91
C ILE A 271 -10.76 -21.61 13.21
N CYS A 272 -11.03 -21.38 11.93
CA CYS A 272 -11.98 -22.18 11.16
C CYS A 272 -11.48 -23.60 10.81
N GLY A 273 -10.29 -24.02 11.27
CA GLY A 273 -9.73 -25.33 10.97
C GLY A 273 -9.46 -25.55 9.47
N ARG A 274 -9.33 -24.47 8.70
CA ARG A 274 -9.17 -24.52 7.24
C ARG A 274 -7.69 -24.64 6.82
N THR A 275 -6.85 -25.15 7.70
CA THR A 275 -5.40 -25.28 7.47
C THR A 275 -5.02 -26.36 6.45
N ASP A 276 -5.95 -27.27 6.13
CA ASP A 276 -5.61 -28.51 5.42
C ASP A 276 -6.01 -28.52 3.93
N SER A 277 -6.68 -27.50 3.41
CA SER A 277 -7.11 -27.49 2.01
C SER A 277 -6.01 -26.97 1.07
N VAL A 278 -5.11 -27.88 0.66
CA VAL A 278 -4.49 -28.13 -0.68
C VAL A 278 -4.05 -26.96 -1.62
N LEU A 279 -4.45 -25.71 -1.38
CA LEU A 279 -4.21 -24.55 -2.24
C LEU A 279 -3.20 -23.56 -1.65
N TRP A 280 -2.79 -23.74 -0.40
CA TRP A 280 -1.57 -23.09 0.10
C TRP A 280 -0.38 -23.97 -0.28
N PRO A 281 0.63 -23.49 -1.01
CA PRO A 281 1.94 -24.12 -0.88
C PRO A 281 2.25 -24.16 0.62
N PRO A 282 2.69 -25.29 1.19
CA PRO A 282 2.79 -25.53 2.63
C PRO A 282 3.94 -24.73 3.29
N ARG A 283 4.06 -23.45 2.95
CA ARG A 283 5.18 -22.59 3.26
C ARG A 283 4.78 -21.58 4.32
N THR A 284 5.58 -21.65 5.38
CA THR A 284 5.89 -20.64 6.39
C THR A 284 4.75 -19.69 6.80
N PRO A 285 4.36 -19.70 8.09
CA PRO A 285 3.28 -18.85 8.58
C PRO A 285 3.57 -17.37 8.25
N CYS A 286 2.60 -16.69 7.64
CA CYS A 286 2.68 -15.27 7.31
C CYS A 286 2.46 -14.45 8.59
N THR A 287 3.54 -14.24 9.35
CA THR A 287 3.50 -13.48 10.59
C THR A 287 4.50 -12.33 10.55
N CYS A 288 4.23 -11.29 11.35
CA CYS A 288 5.15 -10.16 11.47
C CYS A 288 6.52 -10.61 11.97
N GLU A 289 6.56 -11.59 12.86
CA GLU A 289 7.80 -12.18 13.37
C GLU A 289 8.58 -12.90 12.26
N SER A 290 7.90 -13.62 11.36
CA SER A 290 8.55 -14.28 10.22
C SER A 290 9.13 -13.24 9.25
N ASN A 291 8.40 -12.14 9.00
CA ASN A 291 8.92 -11.04 8.19
C ASN A 291 10.23 -10.45 8.76
N ILE A 292 10.36 -10.34 10.08
CA ILE A 292 11.56 -9.79 10.74
C ILE A 292 12.76 -10.74 10.58
N SER A 293 12.51 -12.04 10.66
CA SER A 293 13.53 -13.06 10.36
C SER A 293 13.97 -12.99 8.88
N ASP A 294 13.03 -12.88 7.95
CA ASP A 294 13.33 -12.74 6.52
C ASP A 294 14.09 -11.44 6.22
N PHE A 295 13.73 -10.33 6.90
CA PHE A 295 14.49 -9.08 6.86
C PHE A 295 15.93 -9.30 7.31
N ALA A 296 16.17 -10.03 8.40
CA ALA A 296 17.52 -10.32 8.88
C ALA A 296 18.35 -11.10 7.84
N MET A 297 17.72 -12.07 7.16
CA MET A 297 18.34 -12.84 6.09
C MET A 297 18.68 -11.97 4.88
N LEU A 298 17.76 -11.10 4.47
CA LEU A 298 17.99 -10.14 3.40
C LEU A 298 19.10 -9.15 3.76
N PHE A 299 19.06 -8.60 4.98
CA PHE A 299 20.05 -7.66 5.49
C PHE A 299 21.45 -8.29 5.47
N HIS A 300 21.59 -9.49 6.03
CA HIS A 300 22.86 -10.22 5.97
C HIS A 300 23.34 -10.42 4.52
N ARG A 301 22.46 -10.88 3.62
CA ARG A 301 22.82 -11.10 2.20
C ARG A 301 23.27 -9.82 1.52
N VAL A 302 22.56 -8.71 1.71
CA VAL A 302 22.87 -7.43 1.06
C VAL A 302 24.17 -6.84 1.60
N CYS A 303 24.33 -6.76 2.92
CA CYS A 303 25.46 -6.05 3.52
C CYS A 303 26.73 -6.91 3.69
N PHE A 304 26.59 -8.24 3.83
CA PHE A 304 27.69 -9.14 4.18
C PHE A 304 27.88 -10.32 3.21
N GLY A 305 26.99 -10.51 2.23
CA GLY A 305 27.04 -11.64 1.29
C GLY A 305 28.09 -11.54 0.17
N GLY A 306 28.84 -10.45 0.09
CA GLY A 306 29.90 -10.25 -0.91
C GLY A 306 31.26 -10.81 -0.47
N HIS A 307 31.97 -11.48 -1.37
CA HIS A 307 33.34 -11.94 -1.11
C HIS A 307 34.31 -10.74 -1.10
N ASN A 308 34.94 -10.45 0.05
CA ASN A 308 36.10 -9.57 0.25
C ASN A 308 35.89 -8.08 0.54
N GLU A 309 34.76 -7.64 1.09
CA GLU A 309 34.74 -6.31 1.70
C GLU A 309 35.36 -6.37 3.10
N ASN A 310 36.53 -5.76 3.25
CA ASN A 310 37.16 -5.56 4.56
C ASN A 310 36.16 -4.81 5.47
N PHE A 311 35.54 -5.53 6.40
CA PHE A 311 34.47 -5.06 7.30
C PHE A 311 34.95 -4.07 8.38
N HIS A 312 35.87 -3.16 8.06
CA HIS A 312 36.37 -2.16 9.00
C HIS A 312 35.42 -0.96 9.18
N SER A 313 34.13 -1.11 8.87
CA SER A 313 33.15 -0.08 9.20
C SER A 313 32.82 -0.17 10.69
N ARG A 314 32.73 0.99 11.37
CA ARG A 314 32.27 1.07 12.77
C ARG A 314 30.86 0.50 12.98
N LEU A 315 30.11 0.32 11.89
CA LEU A 315 28.74 -0.17 11.87
C LEU A 315 28.63 -1.68 11.58
N GLY A 316 29.72 -2.36 11.20
CA GLY A 316 29.69 -3.78 10.88
C GLY A 316 29.23 -4.65 12.05
N GLU A 317 29.84 -4.45 13.22
CA GLU A 317 29.52 -5.19 14.44
C GLU A 317 28.10 -4.89 14.96
N PRO A 318 27.66 -3.63 15.14
CA PRO A 318 26.27 -3.33 15.49
C PRO A 318 25.24 -3.94 14.53
N ALA A 319 25.50 -3.89 13.22
CA ALA A 319 24.59 -4.44 12.22
C ALA A 319 24.48 -5.96 12.32
N LEU A 320 25.59 -6.67 12.56
CA LEU A 320 25.58 -8.12 12.78
C LEU A 320 24.81 -8.49 14.05
N GLN A 321 25.00 -7.74 15.15
CA GLN A 321 24.26 -7.97 16.39
C GLN A 321 22.75 -7.78 16.20
N LEU A 322 22.33 -6.77 15.43
CA LEU A 322 20.93 -6.57 15.09
C LEU A 322 20.38 -7.72 14.24
N ILE A 323 21.13 -8.19 13.24
CA ILE A 323 20.76 -9.33 12.39
C ILE A 323 20.54 -10.59 13.25
N GLU A 324 21.45 -10.89 14.18
CA GLU A 324 21.34 -12.07 15.03
C GLU A 324 20.11 -12.00 15.94
N ARG A 325 19.82 -10.84 16.55
CA ARG A 325 18.58 -10.66 17.34
C ARG A 325 17.32 -10.77 16.49
N CYS A 326 17.33 -10.30 15.24
CA CYS A 326 16.19 -10.44 14.34
C CYS A 326 15.91 -11.91 13.96
N ARG A 327 16.95 -12.76 13.94
CA ARG A 327 16.82 -14.21 13.69
C ARG A 327 16.35 -14.97 14.92
N ASP A 328 16.90 -14.65 16.09
CA ASP A 328 16.54 -15.30 17.34
C ASP A 328 15.05 -15.13 17.65
N SER A 329 14.34 -16.23 17.83
CA SER A 329 12.91 -16.22 18.13
C SER A 329 12.60 -15.75 19.55
N GLN A 330 13.55 -15.81 20.48
CA GLN A 330 13.34 -15.44 21.88
C GLN A 330 13.59 -13.95 22.13
N SER A 331 14.52 -13.34 21.41
CA SER A 331 14.92 -11.94 21.56
C SER A 331 14.54 -11.06 20.36
N ARG A 332 13.64 -11.56 19.50
CA ARG A 332 13.25 -10.88 18.26
C ARG A 332 12.70 -9.47 18.54
N PRO A 333 13.35 -8.41 18.05
CA PRO A 333 12.81 -7.05 18.14
C PRO A 333 11.58 -6.90 17.27
N THR A 334 10.75 -5.88 17.54
CA THR A 334 9.73 -5.45 16.58
C THR A 334 10.37 -4.65 15.45
N MET A 335 9.67 -4.47 14.33
CA MET A 335 10.18 -3.65 13.21
C MET A 335 10.35 -2.16 13.60
N GLU A 336 9.60 -1.69 14.60
CA GLU A 336 9.77 -0.37 15.22
C GLU A 336 11.08 -0.27 16.01
N ASP A 337 11.41 -1.29 16.81
CA ASP A 337 12.67 -1.33 17.56
C ASP A 337 13.88 -1.36 16.63
N VAL A 338 13.78 -2.14 15.54
CA VAL A 338 14.80 -2.20 14.49
C VAL A 338 15.03 -0.82 13.88
N ILE A 339 13.98 -0.08 13.51
CA ILE A 339 14.11 1.25 12.92
C ILE A 339 14.76 2.22 13.90
N LYS A 340 14.30 2.25 15.16
CA LYS A 340 14.89 3.10 16.20
C LYS A 340 16.37 2.86 16.37
N GLU A 341 16.79 1.60 16.33
CA GLU A 341 18.21 1.25 16.41
C GLU A 341 18.99 1.71 15.17
N MET A 342 18.47 1.46 13.97
CA MET A 342 19.11 1.88 12.73
C MET A 342 19.24 3.40 12.61
N GLU A 343 18.30 4.17 13.17
CA GLU A 343 18.37 5.63 13.27
C GLU A 343 19.58 6.11 14.09
N THR A 344 20.01 5.34 15.11
CA THR A 344 21.19 5.71 15.93
C THR A 344 22.51 5.58 15.17
N TRP A 345 22.54 4.89 14.03
CA TRP A 345 23.75 4.63 13.26
C TRP A 345 24.21 5.83 12.42
N ASN A 346 23.41 6.90 12.38
CA ASN A 346 23.71 8.18 11.73
C ASN A 346 24.26 7.99 10.30
N LEU A 347 23.46 7.37 9.44
CA LEU A 347 23.84 6.95 8.09
C LEU A 347 24.05 8.13 7.11
N THR A 348 24.11 9.38 7.55
CA THR A 348 24.18 10.60 6.72
C THR A 348 25.51 10.82 6.02
#